data_AF-A0A539DGZ7-F1
#
_entry.id   AF-A0A539DGZ7-F1
#
_cell.length_a   1.000
_cell.length_b   1.000
_cell.length_c   1.000
_cell.angle_alpha   90.00
_cell.angle_beta   90.00
_cell.angle_gamma   90.00
#
_symmetry.space_group_name_H-M   'P 1'
#
loop_
_entity.id
_entity.type
_entity.pdbx_description
1 polymer ?
#
loop_
_entity_poly.entity_id
_entity_poly.type
_entity_poly.pdbx_seq_one_letter_code
_entity_poly.pdbx_strand_id
1 'polypeptide(L)'
;MTALPLPLPKPPSDSCPEIPYTDEPIALLQLDASDPVEAASAVYREVRRGRRVVAVACGGPDASVRLSQALDAIGVVANRPAPGEAVLGTGVTIVAGPEAVPGRTRSVPEHVLRVALAGCGVVGGGVLPRLLADRRFEVIGVLVRDPDKVRDTNIPAGLAVSDPAALLAREPDILVEAISDASTGLALIRAALARGVDVVSANKQAVGADLPALLELASASDARLLYSASVGGGAPLIETVRRARDHGAVVRIEAVLNGTCNFILNRLAEGRPFEGALIAAREAGFAEADPSAHLTGLDAAAKLAILGHEALQGGLAVEGVARDRLGPDVELPAGRVRQLAGLDVNTGEVGVTLRAVDGDTLFAELEDEWNALRVTTDDGRVFTARGRGAGRAPTAESVWADLTDLAGACD
;
A
#
# COMPACT_ATOMS: atom_id res chain seq x y z
N MET A 1 29.32 27.49 28.88
CA MET A 1 29.00 28.11 27.57
C MET A 1 27.64 28.77 27.70
N THR A 2 27.60 30.09 27.73
CA THR A 2 26.40 30.91 27.91
C THR A 2 25.70 31.07 26.57
N ALA A 3 24.49 30.53 26.43
CA ALA A 3 23.68 30.73 25.23
C ALA A 3 23.06 32.13 25.27
N LEU A 4 23.41 32.97 24.29
CA LEU A 4 22.71 34.24 24.04
C LEU A 4 21.43 33.93 23.25
N PRO A 5 20.24 34.35 23.72
CA PRO A 5 19.02 34.21 22.96
C PRO A 5 19.03 35.21 21.79
N LEU A 6 19.07 34.71 20.57
CA LEU A 6 18.77 35.49 19.36
C LEU A 6 17.26 35.73 19.32
N PRO A 7 16.77 36.98 19.40
CA PRO A 7 15.36 37.26 19.22
C PRO A 7 15.00 37.04 17.76
N LEU A 8 14.29 35.94 17.47
CA LEU A 8 13.67 35.75 16.17
C LEU A 8 12.59 36.84 15.98
N PRO A 9 12.47 37.44 14.78
CA PRO A 9 11.42 38.41 14.51
C PRO A 9 10.05 37.77 14.74
N LYS A 10 9.18 38.44 15.49
CA LYS A 10 7.76 38.04 15.53
C LYS A 10 7.18 38.21 14.12
N PRO A 11 6.52 37.19 13.55
CA PRO A 11 5.82 37.36 12.28
C PRO A 11 4.73 38.43 12.45
N PRO A 12 4.44 39.21 11.39
CA PRO A 12 3.39 40.21 11.43
C PRO A 12 2.06 39.53 11.76
N SER A 13 1.39 40.06 12.79
CA SER A 13 0.02 39.71 13.12
C SER A 13 -0.90 40.29 12.05
N ASP A 14 -1.30 39.47 11.08
CA ASP A 14 -2.67 39.38 10.57
C ASP A 14 -2.75 38.35 9.42
N SER A 15 -3.70 37.43 9.53
CA SER A 15 -4.14 36.44 8.51
C SER A 15 -3.18 35.30 8.12
N CYS A 16 -2.56 34.62 9.10
CA CYS A 16 -2.13 33.24 8.85
C CYS A 16 -3.36 32.34 9.03
N PRO A 17 -3.84 31.58 8.02
CA PRO A 17 -4.78 30.51 8.29
C PRO A 17 -4.13 29.62 9.36
N GLU A 18 -4.90 29.19 10.35
CA GLU A 18 -4.45 28.13 11.26
C GLU A 18 -4.09 26.92 10.39
N ILE A 19 -2.82 26.78 10.04
CA ILE A 19 -2.29 25.53 9.53
C ILE A 19 -2.30 24.65 10.76
N PRO A 20 -3.21 23.65 10.87
CA PRO A 20 -3.21 22.78 12.03
C PRO A 20 -1.80 22.20 12.12
N TYR A 21 -1.08 22.53 13.20
CA TYR A 21 0.15 21.83 13.54
C TYR A 21 -0.29 20.39 13.80
N THR A 22 -0.11 19.53 12.82
CA THR A 22 -0.25 18.09 13.00
C THR A 22 1.02 17.63 13.71
N ASP A 23 0.88 16.85 14.79
CA ASP A 23 1.98 16.19 15.50
C ASP A 23 2.70 15.12 14.63
N GLU A 24 2.46 15.12 13.32
CA GLU A 24 3.04 14.16 12.39
C GLU A 24 4.55 14.41 12.21
N PRO A 25 5.40 13.41 12.47
CA PRO A 25 6.84 13.53 12.30
C PRO A 25 7.23 13.83 10.85
N ILE A 26 8.31 14.59 10.68
CA ILE A 26 8.84 14.98 9.35
C ILE A 26 10.16 14.23 9.09
N ALA A 27 10.26 13.58 7.93
CA ALA A 27 11.48 13.00 7.40
C ALA A 27 12.09 13.93 6.34
N LEU A 28 13.37 14.29 6.51
CA LEU A 28 14.15 14.98 5.49
C LEU A 28 15.06 13.97 4.80
N LEU A 29 14.81 13.72 3.51
CA LEU A 29 15.55 12.75 2.71
C LEU A 29 16.35 13.48 1.64
N GLN A 30 17.65 13.21 1.56
CA GLN A 30 18.46 13.58 0.40
C GLN A 30 18.59 12.35 -0.49
N LEU A 31 18.06 12.44 -1.71
CA LEU A 31 17.85 11.30 -2.59
C LEU A 31 18.61 11.47 -3.91
N ASP A 32 19.24 10.40 -4.38
CA ASP A 32 19.81 10.33 -5.71
C ASP A 32 18.72 9.99 -6.73
N ALA A 33 18.27 10.97 -7.50
CA ALA A 33 17.27 10.74 -8.53
C ALA A 33 17.86 10.13 -9.82
N SER A 34 19.15 9.78 -9.87
CA SER A 34 19.73 8.94 -10.93
C SER A 34 19.08 7.55 -10.98
N ASP A 35 18.68 7.02 -9.83
CA ASP A 35 17.76 5.89 -9.66
C ASP A 35 16.44 6.39 -9.04
N PRO A 36 15.52 6.91 -9.88
CA PRO A 36 14.28 7.51 -9.38
C PRO A 36 13.34 6.48 -8.75
N VAL A 37 13.48 5.19 -9.09
CA VAL A 37 12.65 4.11 -8.52
C VAL A 37 13.03 3.85 -7.07
N GLU A 38 14.32 3.67 -6.77
CA GLU A 38 14.77 3.49 -5.38
C GLU A 38 14.57 4.77 -4.56
N ALA A 39 14.72 5.96 -5.16
CA ALA A 39 14.41 7.23 -4.51
C ALA A 39 12.92 7.32 -4.13
N ALA A 40 12.01 6.97 -5.04
CA ALA A 40 10.58 6.93 -4.76
C ALA A 40 10.23 5.91 -3.67
N SER A 41 10.86 4.73 -3.68
CA SER A 41 10.70 3.74 -2.60
C SER A 41 11.18 4.23 -1.25
N ALA A 42 12.27 4.99 -1.20
CA ALA A 42 12.75 5.59 0.05
C ALA A 42 11.73 6.58 0.64
N VAL A 43 11.09 7.39 -0.21
CA VAL A 43 9.98 8.27 0.20
C VAL A 43 8.79 7.45 0.67
N TYR A 44 8.39 6.43 -0.11
CA TYR A 44 7.25 5.58 0.21
C TYR A 44 7.37 4.91 1.57
N ARG A 45 8.56 4.41 1.92
CA ARG A 45 8.82 3.83 3.25
C ARG A 45 8.56 4.81 4.40
N GLU A 46 8.90 6.08 4.23
CA GLU A 46 8.62 7.10 5.26
C GLU A 46 7.13 7.49 5.29
N VAL A 47 6.48 7.61 4.13
CA VAL A 47 5.01 7.84 4.04
C VAL A 47 4.25 6.71 4.75
N ARG A 48 4.66 5.47 4.50
CA ARG A 48 4.11 4.26 5.12
C ARG A 48 4.26 4.27 6.65
N ARG A 49 5.34 4.86 7.18
CA ARG A 49 5.57 5.10 8.62
C ARG A 49 4.75 6.28 9.18
N GLY A 50 3.91 6.92 8.38
CA GLY A 50 3.10 8.07 8.79
C GLY A 50 3.88 9.37 8.90
N ARG A 51 5.03 9.47 8.22
CA ARG A 51 5.85 10.68 8.21
C ARG A 51 5.50 11.54 7.02
N ARG A 52 5.48 12.85 7.25
CA ARG A 52 5.60 13.83 6.17
C ARG A 52 7.02 13.77 5.63
N VAL A 53 7.19 13.98 4.32
CA VAL A 53 8.50 13.83 3.69
C VAL A 53 8.89 15.10 2.96
N VAL A 54 10.07 15.61 3.26
CA VAL A 54 10.76 16.60 2.42
C VAL A 54 11.88 15.88 1.69
N ALA A 55 11.71 15.68 0.38
CA ALA A 55 12.64 14.98 -0.49
C ALA A 55 13.49 15.99 -1.27
N VAL A 56 14.79 16.06 -0.95
CA VAL A 56 15.79 16.83 -1.68
C VAL A 56 16.31 15.97 -2.83
N ALA A 57 15.80 16.23 -4.04
CA ALA A 57 16.09 15.46 -5.25
C ALA A 57 17.41 15.92 -5.88
N CYS A 58 18.45 15.11 -5.77
CA CYS A 58 19.78 15.36 -6.36
C CYS A 58 19.94 14.59 -7.68
N GLY A 59 20.97 14.93 -8.47
CA GLY A 59 21.24 14.23 -9.74
C GLY A 59 20.93 15.05 -10.99
N GLY A 60 21.13 16.37 -10.93
CA GLY A 60 21.01 17.29 -12.06
C GLY A 60 19.66 18.03 -12.15
N PRO A 61 19.48 18.87 -13.18
CA PRO A 61 18.36 19.82 -13.27
C PRO A 61 16.97 19.19 -13.29
N ASP A 62 16.84 17.96 -13.82
CA ASP A 62 15.56 17.26 -13.92
C ASP A 62 15.30 16.26 -12.78
N ALA A 63 16.15 16.24 -11.74
CA ALA A 63 16.03 15.29 -10.63
C ALA A 63 14.66 15.32 -9.95
N SER A 64 14.13 16.51 -9.66
CA SER A 64 12.80 16.66 -9.04
C SER A 64 11.66 16.18 -9.93
N VAL A 65 11.79 16.31 -11.26
CA VAL A 65 10.78 15.85 -12.23
C VAL A 65 10.77 14.34 -12.28
N ARG A 66 11.94 13.70 -12.39
CA ARG A 66 12.08 12.25 -12.42
C ARG A 66 11.58 11.60 -11.13
N LEU A 67 11.89 12.19 -9.98
CA LEU A 67 11.38 11.71 -8.70
C LEU A 67 9.85 11.85 -8.62
N SER A 68 9.29 12.98 -9.05
CA SER A 68 7.83 13.18 -9.09
C SER A 68 7.14 12.12 -9.93
N GLN A 69 7.64 11.86 -11.14
CA GLN A 69 7.08 10.84 -12.03
C GLN A 69 7.15 9.43 -11.43
N ALA A 70 8.24 9.10 -10.74
CA ALA A 70 8.38 7.81 -10.06
C ALA A 70 7.42 7.67 -8.86
N LEU A 71 7.21 8.75 -8.08
CA LEU A 71 6.23 8.79 -7.00
C LEU A 71 4.79 8.65 -7.52
N ASP A 72 4.46 9.35 -8.60
CA ASP A 72 3.13 9.26 -9.24
C ASP A 72 2.83 7.83 -9.72
N ALA A 73 3.85 7.13 -10.24
CA ALA A 73 3.74 5.75 -10.73
C ALA A 73 3.43 4.75 -9.61
N ILE A 74 3.88 5.00 -8.38
CA ILE A 74 3.56 4.18 -7.20
C ILE A 74 2.36 4.74 -6.40
N GLY A 75 1.75 5.83 -6.87
CA GLY A 75 0.55 6.40 -6.26
C GLY A 75 0.81 7.29 -5.03
N VAL A 76 2.01 7.89 -4.92
CA VAL A 76 2.35 8.87 -3.89
C VAL A 76 2.24 10.27 -4.50
N VAL A 77 1.27 11.06 -4.04
CA VAL A 77 1.15 12.47 -4.47
C VAL A 77 2.25 13.28 -3.81
N ALA A 78 3.02 14.00 -4.62
CA ALA A 78 4.04 14.92 -4.14
C ALA A 78 3.81 16.34 -4.67
N ASN A 79 4.00 17.31 -3.78
CA ASN A 79 3.93 18.73 -4.12
C ASN A 79 5.33 19.25 -4.45
N ARG A 80 5.41 20.17 -5.41
CA ARG A 80 6.63 20.88 -5.77
C ARG A 80 6.41 22.38 -5.52
N PRO A 81 6.89 22.91 -4.39
CA PRO A 81 6.66 24.30 -4.02
C PRO A 81 7.40 25.22 -5.00
N ALA A 82 6.75 26.31 -5.38
CA ALA A 82 7.40 27.38 -6.11
C ALA A 82 8.49 28.05 -5.25
N PRO A 83 9.49 28.72 -5.85
CA PRO A 83 10.48 29.47 -5.07
C PRO A 83 9.83 30.45 -4.09
N GLY A 84 10.11 30.29 -2.79
CA GLY A 84 9.56 31.12 -1.71
C GLY A 84 8.30 30.55 -1.02
N GLU A 85 7.73 29.45 -1.51
CA GLU A 85 6.63 28.74 -0.82
C GLU A 85 7.13 27.86 0.33
N ALA A 86 6.23 27.57 1.28
CA ALA A 86 6.53 26.74 2.44
C ALA A 86 6.84 25.29 2.02
N VAL A 87 7.96 24.76 2.54
CA VAL A 87 8.43 23.41 2.23
C VAL A 87 7.92 22.37 3.24
N LEU A 88 7.52 22.80 4.44
CA LEU A 88 6.97 21.95 5.50
C LEU A 88 5.45 21.80 5.36
N GLY A 89 5.00 21.42 4.17
CA GLY A 89 3.59 21.17 3.86
C GLY A 89 3.06 19.84 4.39
N THR A 90 1.83 19.50 4.02
CA THR A 90 1.24 18.17 4.27
C THR A 90 1.76 17.14 3.26
N GLY A 91 1.93 15.90 3.71
CA GLY A 91 2.36 14.79 2.83
C GLY A 91 3.81 14.88 2.35
N VAL A 92 4.01 14.75 1.04
CA VAL A 92 5.34 14.70 0.40
C VAL A 92 5.62 15.99 -0.36
N THR A 93 6.78 16.58 -0.11
CA THR A 93 7.28 17.78 -0.78
C THR A 93 8.62 17.48 -1.44
N ILE A 94 8.77 17.79 -2.73
CA ILE A 94 10.03 17.62 -3.47
C ILE A 94 10.69 18.98 -3.67
N VAL A 95 11.96 19.09 -3.27
CA VAL A 95 12.79 20.28 -3.48
C VAL A 95 14.00 19.90 -4.33
N ALA A 96 14.44 20.80 -5.21
CA ALA A 96 15.65 20.60 -5.99
C ALA A 96 16.89 20.54 -5.08
N GLY A 97 17.74 19.54 -5.31
CA GLY A 97 19.01 19.32 -4.62
C GLY A 97 20.23 19.60 -5.51
N PRO A 98 21.45 19.44 -4.96
CA PRO A 98 22.70 19.57 -5.72
C PRO A 98 22.84 18.53 -6.84
N GLU A 99 23.78 18.76 -7.76
CA GLU A 99 24.05 17.85 -8.89
C GLU A 99 24.48 16.45 -8.45
N ALA A 100 25.20 16.33 -7.32
CA ALA A 100 25.62 15.07 -6.75
C ALA A 100 25.11 14.91 -5.32
N VAL A 101 24.69 13.71 -4.97
CA VAL A 101 24.53 13.32 -3.55
C VAL A 101 25.93 13.13 -2.96
N PRO A 102 26.24 13.66 -1.77
CA PRO A 102 27.45 13.28 -1.05
C PRO A 102 27.48 11.76 -0.92
N GLY A 103 28.58 11.13 -1.37
CA GLY A 103 28.68 9.67 -1.42
C GLY A 103 28.35 9.04 -0.07
N ARG A 104 27.20 8.38 0.03
CA ARG A 104 26.94 7.40 1.08
C ARG A 104 27.46 6.07 0.59
N THR A 105 28.51 5.57 1.21
CA THR A 105 28.85 4.15 1.14
C THR A 105 27.67 3.39 1.74
N ARG A 106 26.83 2.77 0.89
CA ARG A 106 25.95 1.69 1.36
C ARG A 106 26.88 0.60 1.89
N SER A 107 26.75 0.24 3.16
CA SER A 107 27.36 -0.98 3.67
C SER A 107 26.89 -2.14 2.79
N VAL A 108 27.82 -3.00 2.42
CA VAL A 108 27.44 -4.28 1.81
C VAL A 108 26.77 -5.07 2.93
N PRO A 109 25.56 -5.64 2.72
CA PRO A 109 24.90 -6.46 3.73
C PRO A 109 25.82 -7.60 4.16
N GLU A 110 25.92 -7.86 5.47
CA GLU A 110 26.75 -8.96 5.98
C GLU A 110 26.23 -10.33 5.55
N HIS A 111 24.93 -10.44 5.26
CA HIS A 111 24.25 -11.66 4.81
C HIS A 111 23.29 -11.39 3.63
N VAL A 112 23.36 -12.23 2.59
CA VAL A 112 22.44 -12.21 1.45
C VAL A 112 21.25 -13.11 1.79
N LEU A 113 20.03 -12.58 1.67
CA LEU A 113 18.79 -13.29 1.95
C LEU A 113 18.30 -14.05 0.72
N ARG A 114 18.04 -15.35 0.88
CA ARG A 114 17.54 -16.24 -0.17
C ARG A 114 16.03 -16.06 -0.32
N VAL A 115 15.60 -15.59 -1.49
CA VAL A 115 14.20 -15.26 -1.77
C VAL A 115 13.61 -16.25 -2.77
N ALA A 116 12.49 -16.88 -2.38
CA ALA A 116 11.62 -17.61 -3.29
C ALA A 116 10.44 -16.72 -3.69
N LEU A 117 10.15 -16.63 -4.99
CA LEU A 117 8.99 -15.89 -5.51
C LEU A 117 7.93 -16.86 -6.00
N ALA A 118 6.73 -16.81 -5.43
CA ALA A 118 5.59 -17.59 -5.89
C ALA A 118 4.61 -16.72 -6.67
N GLY A 119 4.46 -17.01 -7.96
CA GLY A 119 3.70 -16.19 -8.89
C GLY A 119 4.57 -15.12 -9.58
N CYS A 120 4.62 -15.17 -10.91
CA CYS A 120 5.31 -14.19 -11.75
C CYS A 120 4.34 -13.58 -12.77
N GLY A 121 3.16 -13.16 -12.28
CA GLY A 121 2.17 -12.40 -13.03
C GLY A 121 2.45 -10.91 -12.97
N VAL A 122 1.40 -10.09 -12.85
CA VAL A 122 1.49 -8.62 -12.80
C VAL A 122 2.35 -8.16 -11.60
N VAL A 123 1.98 -8.57 -10.38
CA VAL A 123 2.69 -8.14 -9.15
C VAL A 123 4.07 -8.77 -9.06
N GLY A 124 4.16 -10.11 -9.10
CA GLY A 124 5.44 -10.82 -9.02
C GLY A 124 6.43 -10.43 -10.12
N GLY A 125 5.96 -10.19 -11.35
CA GLY A 125 6.79 -9.66 -12.44
C GLY A 125 7.20 -8.19 -12.22
N GLY A 126 6.47 -7.41 -11.42
CA GLY A 126 6.91 -6.09 -10.96
C GLY A 126 8.02 -6.14 -9.90
N VAL A 127 8.03 -7.20 -9.08
CA VAL A 127 8.99 -7.37 -7.97
C VAL A 127 10.28 -8.05 -8.44
N LEU A 128 10.18 -9.06 -9.31
CA LEU A 128 11.32 -9.89 -9.74
C LEU A 128 12.52 -9.08 -10.28
N PRO A 129 12.36 -8.08 -11.17
CA PRO A 129 13.50 -7.30 -11.66
C PRO A 129 14.27 -6.59 -10.55
N ARG A 130 13.56 -6.15 -9.50
CA ARG A 130 14.17 -5.47 -8.34
C ARG A 130 14.94 -6.45 -7.47
N LEU A 131 14.36 -7.62 -7.21
CA LEU A 131 15.05 -8.70 -6.49
C LEU A 131 16.34 -9.12 -7.20
N LEU A 132 16.32 -9.24 -8.52
CA LEU A 132 17.50 -9.63 -9.30
C LEU A 132 18.59 -8.55 -9.34
N ALA A 133 18.24 -7.28 -9.12
CA ALA A 133 19.16 -6.14 -9.15
C ALA A 133 19.75 -5.78 -7.77
N ASP A 134 19.09 -6.16 -6.68
CA ASP A 134 19.46 -5.78 -5.33
C ASP A 134 20.35 -6.84 -4.66
N ARG A 135 21.53 -6.42 -4.22
CA ARG A 135 22.57 -7.30 -3.65
C ARG A 135 22.23 -7.88 -2.28
N ARG A 136 21.17 -7.40 -1.64
CA ARG A 136 20.64 -7.97 -0.39
C ARG A 136 19.97 -9.32 -0.62
N PHE A 137 19.56 -9.62 -1.85
CA PHE A 137 18.73 -10.77 -2.15
C PHE A 137 19.38 -11.70 -3.18
N GLU A 138 19.20 -12.99 -2.97
CA GLU A 138 19.46 -14.04 -3.95
C GLU A 138 18.13 -14.70 -4.33
N VAL A 139 17.67 -14.55 -5.58
CA VAL A 139 16.46 -15.24 -6.03
C VAL A 139 16.79 -16.71 -6.28
N ILE A 140 16.31 -17.58 -5.39
CA ILE A 140 16.61 -19.01 -5.44
C ILE A 140 15.56 -19.83 -6.20
N GLY A 141 14.40 -19.26 -6.52
CA GLY A 141 13.36 -19.94 -7.30
C GLY A 141 12.14 -19.08 -7.58
N VAL A 142 11.46 -19.38 -8.68
CA VAL A 142 10.23 -18.71 -9.10
C VAL A 142 9.15 -19.74 -9.42
N LEU A 143 8.14 -19.89 -8.55
CA LEU A 143 7.03 -20.81 -8.75
C LEU A 143 6.02 -20.22 -9.75
N VAL A 144 5.74 -20.97 -10.80
CA VAL A 144 4.78 -20.64 -11.85
C VAL A 144 4.07 -21.89 -12.35
N ARG A 145 2.83 -21.75 -12.84
CA ARG A 145 2.06 -22.89 -13.37
C ARG A 145 2.72 -23.57 -14.57
N ASP A 146 3.26 -22.77 -15.48
CA ASP A 146 3.85 -23.24 -16.74
C ASP A 146 5.21 -22.55 -16.94
N PRO A 147 6.35 -23.20 -16.63
CA PRO A 147 7.68 -22.63 -16.80
C PRO A 147 7.95 -22.11 -18.22
N ASP A 148 7.39 -22.74 -19.25
CA ASP A 148 7.66 -22.45 -20.66
C ASP A 148 6.80 -21.32 -21.24
N LYS A 149 5.77 -20.87 -20.50
CA LYS A 149 4.91 -19.75 -20.91
C LYS A 149 5.73 -18.47 -21.18
N VAL A 150 5.52 -17.85 -22.34
CA VAL A 150 6.08 -16.52 -22.62
C VAL A 150 5.45 -15.46 -21.70
N ARG A 151 6.29 -14.60 -21.10
CA ARG A 151 5.89 -13.58 -20.12
C ARG A 151 6.57 -12.25 -20.44
N ASP A 152 5.96 -11.17 -19.98
CA ASP A 152 6.54 -9.83 -20.06
C ASP A 152 7.82 -9.69 -19.21
N THR A 153 7.90 -10.45 -18.11
CA THR A 153 9.07 -10.47 -17.23
C THR A 153 9.82 -11.80 -17.41
N ASN A 154 11.08 -11.71 -17.81
CA ASN A 154 11.93 -12.88 -18.01
C ASN A 154 12.35 -13.49 -16.67
N ILE A 155 12.15 -14.80 -16.52
CA ILE A 155 12.65 -15.56 -15.37
C ILE A 155 14.01 -16.14 -15.78
N PRO A 156 15.11 -15.87 -15.04
CA PRO A 156 16.40 -16.47 -15.33
C PRO A 156 16.36 -18.00 -15.39
N ALA A 157 17.18 -18.57 -16.28
CA ALA A 157 17.24 -20.02 -16.47
C ALA A 157 17.58 -20.75 -15.15
N GLY A 158 16.87 -21.86 -14.88
CA GLY A 158 17.06 -22.67 -13.67
C GLY A 158 16.27 -22.19 -12.43
N LEU A 159 15.68 -21.00 -12.46
CA LEU A 159 14.87 -20.50 -11.35
C LEU A 159 13.41 -20.94 -11.41
N ALA A 160 12.83 -21.09 -12.61
CA ALA A 160 11.44 -21.47 -12.78
C ALA A 160 11.16 -22.89 -12.25
N VAL A 161 10.13 -23.03 -11.41
CA VAL A 161 9.60 -24.32 -10.91
C VAL A 161 8.08 -24.31 -10.97
N SER A 162 7.45 -25.49 -11.06
CA SER A 162 6.00 -25.64 -11.08
C SER A 162 5.41 -26.37 -9.87
N ASP A 163 6.27 -26.92 -9.01
CA ASP A 163 5.88 -27.60 -7.77
C ASP A 163 6.21 -26.71 -6.55
N PRO A 164 5.21 -26.34 -5.72
CA PRO A 164 5.43 -25.60 -4.49
C PRO A 164 6.37 -26.32 -3.51
N ALA A 165 6.34 -27.65 -3.43
CA ALA A 165 7.23 -28.40 -2.55
C ALA A 165 8.68 -28.31 -3.02
N ALA A 166 8.93 -28.45 -4.34
CA ALA A 166 10.23 -28.21 -4.93
C ALA A 166 10.75 -26.77 -4.73
N LEU A 167 9.86 -25.76 -4.72
CA LEU A 167 10.25 -24.39 -4.39
C LEU A 167 10.76 -24.28 -2.94
N LEU A 168 9.98 -24.78 -1.97
CA LEU A 168 10.34 -24.69 -0.55
C LEU A 168 11.53 -25.60 -0.18
N ALA A 169 11.75 -26.69 -0.90
CA ALA A 169 12.93 -27.54 -0.75
C ALA A 169 14.24 -26.82 -1.10
N ARG A 170 14.17 -25.65 -1.75
CA ARG A 170 15.33 -24.77 -1.95
C ARG A 170 15.66 -23.93 -0.72
N GLU A 171 14.96 -24.10 0.41
CA GLU A 171 15.25 -23.45 1.70
C GLU A 171 15.37 -21.92 1.60
N PRO A 172 14.29 -21.22 1.20
CA PRO A 172 14.27 -19.75 1.24
C PRO A 172 14.32 -19.23 2.67
N ASP A 173 14.96 -18.07 2.86
CA ASP A 173 14.80 -17.25 4.07
C ASP A 173 13.47 -16.47 4.00
N ILE A 174 13.10 -16.03 2.80
CA ILE A 174 11.86 -15.28 2.54
C ILE A 174 11.10 -15.89 1.36
N LEU A 175 9.79 -16.11 1.55
CA LEU A 175 8.84 -16.37 0.49
C LEU A 175 8.05 -15.09 0.14
N VAL A 176 8.11 -14.66 -1.11
CA VAL A 176 7.20 -13.67 -1.67
C VAL A 176 6.05 -14.40 -2.36
N GLU A 177 4.83 -14.28 -1.82
CA GLU A 177 3.63 -14.94 -2.35
C GLU A 177 2.74 -13.93 -3.09
N ALA A 178 2.56 -14.17 -4.40
CA ALA A 178 1.76 -13.35 -5.31
C ALA A 178 0.98 -14.26 -6.29
N ILE A 179 0.51 -15.41 -5.82
CA ILE A 179 -0.34 -16.32 -6.60
C ILE A 179 -1.77 -15.76 -6.59
N SER A 180 -2.50 -15.94 -7.69
CA SER A 180 -3.90 -15.49 -7.77
C SER A 180 -4.88 -16.47 -7.11
N ASP A 181 -4.55 -17.76 -7.08
CA ASP A 181 -5.37 -18.79 -6.45
C ASP A 181 -5.24 -18.76 -4.92
N ALA A 182 -6.37 -18.54 -4.24
CA ALA A 182 -6.42 -18.40 -2.79
C ALA A 182 -5.99 -19.69 -2.05
N SER A 183 -6.43 -20.85 -2.53
CA SER A 183 -6.20 -22.12 -1.84
C SER A 183 -4.73 -22.54 -1.89
N THR A 184 -4.10 -22.39 -3.06
CA THR A 184 -2.69 -22.65 -3.30
C THR A 184 -1.82 -21.65 -2.53
N GLY A 185 -2.17 -20.36 -2.59
CA GLY A 185 -1.48 -19.31 -1.82
C GLY A 185 -1.51 -19.61 -0.32
N LEU A 186 -2.68 -19.90 0.25
CA LEU A 186 -2.83 -20.21 1.67
C LEU A 186 -2.00 -21.44 2.09
N ALA A 187 -2.08 -22.53 1.31
CA ALA A 187 -1.32 -23.74 1.59
C ALA A 187 0.19 -23.48 1.57
N LEU A 188 0.66 -22.68 0.61
CA LEU A 188 2.07 -22.33 0.47
C LEU A 188 2.56 -21.42 1.61
N ILE A 189 1.77 -20.40 1.98
CA ILE A 189 2.06 -19.51 3.11
C ILE A 189 2.20 -20.33 4.39
N ARG A 190 1.22 -21.20 4.71
CA ARG A 190 1.30 -22.07 5.89
C ARG A 190 2.53 -22.97 5.87
N ALA A 191 2.83 -23.56 4.72
CA ALA A 191 3.96 -24.45 4.57
C ALA A 191 5.31 -23.72 4.76
N ALA A 192 5.42 -22.47 4.34
CA ALA A 192 6.59 -21.63 4.56
C ALA A 192 6.73 -21.23 6.03
N LEU A 193 5.67 -20.66 6.63
CA LEU A 193 5.68 -20.24 8.03
C LEU A 193 5.99 -21.41 8.96
N ALA A 194 5.40 -22.60 8.74
CA ALA A 194 5.69 -23.79 9.55
C ALA A 194 7.17 -24.24 9.50
N ARG A 195 7.97 -23.76 8.55
CA ARG A 195 9.41 -23.99 8.43
C ARG A 195 10.27 -22.86 9.00
N GLY A 196 9.66 -21.83 9.60
CA GLY A 196 10.37 -20.63 10.06
C GLY A 196 10.74 -19.65 8.94
N VAL A 197 10.14 -19.79 7.75
CA VAL A 197 10.40 -18.92 6.60
C VAL A 197 9.52 -17.67 6.70
N ASP A 198 10.13 -16.49 6.58
CA ASP A 198 9.38 -15.23 6.52
C ASP A 198 8.54 -15.15 5.25
N VAL A 199 7.35 -14.55 5.33
CA VAL A 199 6.43 -14.44 4.20
C VAL A 199 6.03 -12.99 3.95
N VAL A 200 6.12 -12.57 2.69
CA VAL A 200 5.48 -11.36 2.17
C VAL A 200 4.39 -11.77 1.18
N SER A 201 3.12 -11.49 1.46
CA SER A 201 1.99 -11.89 0.59
C SER A 201 1.24 -10.69 0.00
N ALA A 202 0.95 -10.75 -1.29
CA ALA A 202 0.00 -9.86 -1.96
C ALA A 202 -1.40 -10.48 -2.13
N ASN A 203 -1.60 -11.74 -1.72
CA ASN A 203 -2.83 -12.48 -1.95
C ASN A 203 -3.83 -12.26 -0.82
N LYS A 204 -4.68 -11.24 -0.97
CA LYS A 204 -5.79 -10.93 -0.05
C LYS A 204 -6.65 -12.14 0.29
N GLN A 205 -6.98 -12.98 -0.69
CA GLN A 205 -7.90 -14.09 -0.46
C GLN A 205 -7.23 -15.20 0.36
N ALA A 206 -5.96 -15.50 0.11
CA ALA A 206 -5.19 -16.43 0.93
C ALA A 206 -5.01 -15.90 2.36
N VAL A 207 -4.58 -14.65 2.50
CA VAL A 207 -4.35 -14.02 3.82
C VAL A 207 -5.67 -13.93 4.61
N GLY A 208 -6.73 -13.39 4.01
CA GLY A 208 -8.02 -13.18 4.66
C GLY A 208 -8.80 -14.46 4.97
N ALA A 209 -8.43 -15.61 4.38
CA ALA A 209 -9.11 -16.88 4.65
C ALA A 209 -8.89 -17.37 6.09
N ASP A 210 -7.72 -17.13 6.68
CA ASP A 210 -7.41 -17.51 8.06
C ASP A 210 -6.24 -16.70 8.64
N LEU A 211 -6.36 -15.37 8.56
CA LEU A 211 -5.33 -14.46 9.05
C LEU A 211 -4.91 -14.73 10.52
N PRO A 212 -5.84 -14.96 11.47
CA PRO A 212 -5.46 -15.25 12.86
C PRO A 212 -4.54 -16.47 12.96
N ALA A 213 -4.90 -17.60 12.35
CA ALA A 213 -4.07 -18.81 12.44
C ALA A 213 -2.73 -18.65 11.70
N LEU A 214 -2.69 -17.84 10.64
CA LEU A 214 -1.44 -17.53 9.94
C LEU A 214 -0.48 -16.72 10.82
N LEU A 215 -0.99 -15.72 11.54
CA LEU A 215 -0.18 -14.92 12.48
C LEU A 215 0.27 -15.73 13.70
N GLU A 216 -0.62 -16.57 14.25
CA GLU A 216 -0.27 -17.51 15.33
C GLU A 216 0.82 -18.48 14.88
N LEU A 217 0.71 -19.03 13.66
CA LEU A 217 1.71 -19.91 13.10
C LEU A 217 3.06 -19.20 12.91
N ALA A 218 3.05 -17.99 12.35
CA ALA A 218 4.25 -17.18 12.17
C ALA A 218 4.95 -16.94 13.52
N SER A 219 4.19 -16.54 14.54
CA SER A 219 4.74 -16.34 15.89
C SER A 219 5.27 -17.62 16.52
N ALA A 220 4.61 -18.76 16.32
CA ALA A 220 5.04 -20.04 16.88
C ALA A 220 6.31 -20.59 16.23
N SER A 221 6.60 -20.20 14.99
CA SER A 221 7.78 -20.61 14.23
C SER A 221 8.90 -19.57 14.21
N ASP A 222 8.78 -18.48 14.97
CA ASP A 222 9.68 -17.32 14.93
C ASP A 222 9.86 -16.72 13.52
N ALA A 223 8.79 -16.80 12.72
CA ALA A 223 8.70 -16.22 11.38
C ALA A 223 7.81 -14.98 11.39
N ARG A 224 7.90 -14.19 10.33
CA ARG A 224 7.12 -12.96 10.14
C ARG A 224 6.21 -13.10 8.92
N LEU A 225 5.00 -12.59 9.04
CA LEU A 225 4.05 -12.49 7.95
C LEU A 225 3.70 -11.02 7.69
N LEU A 226 4.12 -10.51 6.53
CA LEU A 226 3.78 -9.17 6.04
C LEU A 226 2.87 -9.31 4.81
N TYR A 227 1.89 -8.42 4.71
CA TYR A 227 0.82 -8.55 3.70
C TYR A 227 0.26 -7.19 3.30
N SER A 228 1.11 -6.17 3.24
CA SER A 228 0.69 -4.79 3.01
C SER A 228 -0.01 -4.63 1.68
N ALA A 229 0.50 -5.33 0.66
CA ALA A 229 -0.08 -5.36 -0.68
C ALA A 229 -1.47 -6.02 -0.76
N SER A 230 -1.88 -6.79 0.27
CA SER A 230 -3.18 -7.47 0.28
C SER A 230 -4.36 -6.50 0.43
N VAL A 231 -4.14 -5.34 1.07
CA VAL A 231 -5.17 -4.33 1.31
C VAL A 231 -4.60 -2.95 0.99
N GLY A 232 -5.20 -2.28 0.00
CA GLY A 232 -4.85 -0.90 -0.32
C GLY A 232 -3.98 -0.72 -1.56
N GLY A 233 -3.46 -1.80 -2.16
CA GLY A 233 -2.56 -1.68 -3.31
C GLY A 233 -1.27 -0.99 -2.88
N GLY A 234 -1.02 0.23 -3.36
CA GLY A 234 0.05 1.10 -2.88
C GLY A 234 -0.32 1.99 -1.69
N ALA A 235 -1.59 2.06 -1.29
CA ALA A 235 -1.99 2.83 -0.11
C ALA A 235 -1.58 2.07 1.18
N PRO A 236 -0.88 2.70 2.14
CA PRO A 236 -0.40 2.04 3.36
C PRO A 236 -1.50 1.89 4.42
N LEU A 237 -2.52 1.09 4.10
CA LEU A 237 -3.74 1.00 4.91
C LEU A 237 -3.50 0.19 6.19
N ILE A 238 -2.85 -0.97 6.07
CA ILE A 238 -2.54 -1.84 7.21
C ILE A 238 -1.66 -1.13 8.22
N GLU A 239 -0.64 -0.41 7.75
CA GLU A 239 0.30 0.33 8.59
C GLU A 239 -0.35 1.51 9.28
N THR A 240 -1.31 2.14 8.60
CA THR A 240 -2.08 3.24 9.21
C THR A 240 -2.97 2.73 10.34
N VAL A 241 -3.59 1.55 10.19
CA VAL A 241 -4.33 0.90 11.29
C VAL A 241 -3.39 0.54 12.44
N ARG A 242 -2.25 -0.10 12.15
CA ARG A 242 -1.24 -0.47 13.16
C ARG A 242 -0.74 0.76 13.92
N ARG A 243 -0.42 1.84 13.20
CA ARG A 243 0.00 3.12 13.79
C ARG A 243 -1.08 3.71 14.69
N ALA A 244 -2.35 3.69 14.27
CA ALA A 244 -3.45 4.16 15.11
C ALA A 244 -3.55 3.34 16.41
N ARG A 245 -3.47 2.02 16.30
CA ARG A 245 -3.48 1.08 17.45
C ARG A 245 -2.32 1.33 18.41
N ASP A 246 -1.13 1.68 17.90
CA ASP A 246 0.03 2.01 18.73
C ASP A 246 -0.18 3.31 19.55
N HIS A 247 -1.14 4.17 19.18
CA HIS A 247 -1.47 5.41 19.89
C HIS A 247 -2.69 5.31 20.81
N GLY A 248 -3.61 4.37 20.56
CA GLY A 248 -4.85 4.22 21.33
C GLY A 248 -5.74 3.11 20.78
N ALA A 249 -6.83 2.79 21.48
CA ALA A 249 -7.78 1.79 21.02
C ALA A 249 -8.51 2.30 19.78
N VAL A 250 -8.55 1.52 18.70
CA VAL A 250 -9.29 1.90 17.48
C VAL A 250 -10.79 1.76 17.74
N VAL A 251 -11.55 2.83 17.55
CA VAL A 251 -13.01 2.84 17.72
C VAL A 251 -13.77 2.97 16.41
N ARG A 252 -13.14 3.46 15.34
CA ARG A 252 -13.80 3.62 14.04
C ARG A 252 -12.83 3.48 12.87
N ILE A 253 -13.30 2.82 11.82
CA ILE A 253 -12.67 2.72 10.50
C ILE A 253 -13.68 3.19 9.46
N GLU A 254 -13.24 4.05 8.55
CA GLU A 254 -13.97 4.42 7.33
C GLU A 254 -13.01 4.33 6.15
N ALA A 255 -13.39 3.63 5.07
CA ALA A 255 -12.48 3.40 3.97
C ALA A 255 -13.16 3.22 2.61
N VAL A 256 -12.50 3.72 1.56
CA VAL A 256 -12.75 3.31 0.17
C VAL A 256 -11.68 2.28 -0.17
N LEU A 257 -12.10 1.03 -0.39
CA LEU A 257 -11.20 -0.13 -0.50
C LEU A 257 -11.17 -0.77 -1.89
N ASN A 258 -12.06 -0.35 -2.78
CA ASN A 258 -12.27 -0.98 -4.09
C ASN A 258 -12.16 0.04 -5.24
N GLY A 259 -11.00 0.05 -5.90
CA GLY A 259 -10.73 0.95 -7.02
C GLY A 259 -11.66 0.75 -8.22
N THR A 260 -12.12 -0.48 -8.50
CA THR A 260 -13.07 -0.76 -9.60
C THR A 260 -14.41 -0.05 -9.38
N CYS A 261 -14.97 -0.17 -8.18
CA CYS A 261 -16.21 0.52 -7.80
C CYS A 261 -16.00 2.03 -7.72
N ASN A 262 -14.86 2.51 -7.21
CA ASN A 262 -14.57 3.94 -7.17
C ASN A 262 -14.52 4.55 -8.58
N PHE A 263 -13.85 3.87 -9.51
CA PHE A 263 -13.83 4.26 -10.92
C PHE A 263 -15.24 4.30 -11.52
N ILE A 264 -16.04 3.25 -11.33
CA ILE A 264 -17.42 3.21 -11.85
C ILE A 264 -18.25 4.36 -11.26
N LEU A 265 -18.18 4.59 -9.94
CA LEU A 265 -18.91 5.66 -9.27
C LEU A 265 -18.48 7.06 -9.75
N ASN A 266 -17.19 7.26 -10.05
CA ASN A 266 -16.72 8.50 -10.67
C ASN A 266 -17.33 8.71 -12.06
N ARG A 267 -17.40 7.67 -12.89
CA ARG A 267 -18.05 7.73 -14.20
C ARG A 267 -19.56 7.96 -14.13
N LEU A 268 -20.24 7.36 -13.15
CA LEU A 268 -21.66 7.62 -12.90
C LEU A 268 -21.89 9.09 -12.47
N ALA A 269 -21.00 9.65 -11.65
CA ALA A 269 -21.07 11.06 -11.26
C ALA A 269 -20.85 12.04 -12.44
N GLU A 270 -20.16 11.61 -13.50
CA GLU A 270 -20.04 12.33 -14.78
C GLU A 270 -21.29 12.19 -15.67
N GLY A 271 -22.32 11.47 -15.23
CA GLY A 271 -23.56 11.24 -15.98
C GLY A 271 -23.51 10.07 -16.97
N ARG A 272 -22.48 9.21 -16.91
CA ARG A 272 -22.43 8.01 -17.77
C ARG A 272 -23.43 6.95 -17.25
N PRO A 273 -24.08 6.17 -18.14
CA PRO A 273 -24.87 5.03 -17.72
C PRO A 273 -23.98 3.92 -17.15
N PHE A 274 -24.56 3.05 -16.31
CA PHE A 274 -23.84 1.98 -15.61
C PHE A 274 -23.06 1.06 -16.55
N GLU A 275 -23.68 0.60 -17.63
CA GLU A 275 -23.06 -0.28 -18.62
C GLU A 275 -21.84 0.40 -19.27
N GLY A 276 -21.95 1.69 -19.57
CA GLY A 276 -20.86 2.48 -20.14
C GLY A 276 -19.72 2.68 -19.15
N ALA A 277 -20.03 2.92 -17.87
CA ALA A 277 -19.04 3.00 -16.81
C ALA A 277 -18.30 1.66 -16.60
N LEU A 278 -19.02 0.54 -16.64
CA LEU A 278 -18.43 -0.79 -16.50
C LEU A 278 -17.55 -1.16 -17.70
N ILE A 279 -17.95 -0.81 -18.93
CA ILE A 279 -17.12 -0.98 -20.13
C ILE A 279 -15.83 -0.16 -19.98
N ALA A 280 -15.93 1.11 -19.61
CA ALA A 280 -14.76 1.96 -19.39
C ALA A 280 -13.82 1.39 -18.32
N ALA A 281 -14.36 0.77 -17.26
CA ALA A 281 -13.56 0.13 -16.21
C ALA A 281 -12.80 -1.09 -16.74
N ARG A 282 -13.39 -1.87 -17.65
CA ARG A 282 -12.73 -3.01 -18.31
C ARG A 282 -11.64 -2.53 -19.27
N GLU A 283 -11.92 -1.52 -20.08
CA GLU A 283 -10.96 -0.93 -21.02
C GLU A 283 -9.75 -0.33 -20.30
N ALA A 284 -9.96 0.30 -19.15
CA ALA A 284 -8.90 0.80 -18.28
C ALA A 284 -8.16 -0.31 -17.49
N GLY A 285 -8.61 -1.57 -17.59
CA GLY A 285 -8.00 -2.70 -16.89
C GLY A 285 -8.32 -2.79 -15.39
N PHE A 286 -9.32 -2.06 -14.91
CA PHE A 286 -9.76 -2.07 -13.50
C PHE A 286 -10.84 -3.11 -13.20
N ALA A 287 -11.59 -3.56 -14.20
CA ALA A 287 -12.61 -4.59 -14.05
C ALA A 287 -12.24 -5.84 -14.86
N GLU A 288 -12.34 -7.00 -14.23
CA GLU A 288 -12.20 -8.30 -14.90
C GLU A 288 -13.45 -8.65 -15.72
N ALA A 289 -13.39 -9.79 -16.42
CA ALA A 289 -14.53 -10.32 -17.16
C ALA A 289 -15.75 -10.51 -16.23
N ASP A 290 -15.53 -11.09 -15.04
CA ASP A 290 -16.50 -11.20 -13.97
C ASP A 290 -16.19 -10.22 -12.82
N PRO A 291 -16.84 -9.04 -12.76
CA PRO A 291 -16.62 -8.05 -11.72
C PRO A 291 -17.48 -8.28 -10.46
N SER A 292 -18.16 -9.44 -10.33
CA SER A 292 -19.19 -9.67 -9.30
C SER A 292 -18.69 -9.43 -7.88
N ALA A 293 -17.46 -9.84 -7.55
CA ALA A 293 -16.88 -9.63 -6.22
C ALA A 293 -16.72 -8.14 -5.86
N HIS A 294 -16.45 -7.28 -6.84
CA HIS A 294 -16.36 -5.83 -6.63
C HIS A 294 -17.77 -5.23 -6.46
N LEU A 295 -18.67 -5.53 -7.40
CA LEU A 295 -20.01 -4.94 -7.46
C LEU A 295 -20.92 -5.35 -6.29
N THR A 296 -20.74 -6.56 -5.76
CA THR A 296 -21.48 -7.05 -4.57
C THR A 296 -20.90 -6.56 -3.24
N GLY A 297 -19.81 -5.78 -3.28
CA GLY A 297 -19.11 -5.32 -2.07
C GLY A 297 -18.31 -6.41 -1.36
N LEU A 298 -18.23 -7.63 -1.90
CA LEU A 298 -17.49 -8.74 -1.29
C LEU A 298 -15.98 -8.43 -1.17
N ASP A 299 -15.38 -7.83 -2.20
CA ASP A 299 -13.96 -7.45 -2.17
C ASP A 299 -13.66 -6.40 -1.08
N ALA A 300 -14.52 -5.37 -0.96
CA ALA A 300 -14.38 -4.35 0.07
C ALA A 300 -14.61 -4.93 1.47
N ALA A 301 -15.58 -5.84 1.63
CA ALA A 301 -15.84 -6.52 2.90
C ALA A 301 -14.67 -7.42 3.32
N ALA A 302 -14.05 -8.15 2.40
CA ALA A 302 -12.86 -8.96 2.67
C ALA A 302 -11.66 -8.09 3.11
N LYS A 303 -11.47 -6.92 2.50
CA LYS A 303 -10.44 -5.95 2.91
C LYS A 303 -10.76 -5.35 4.27
N LEU A 304 -12.02 -5.01 4.53
CA LEU A 304 -12.48 -4.50 5.83
C LEU A 304 -12.28 -5.54 6.95
N ALA A 305 -12.49 -6.83 6.68
CA ALA A 305 -12.22 -7.90 7.63
C ALA A 305 -10.74 -7.94 8.06
N ILE A 306 -9.81 -7.81 7.11
CA ILE A 306 -8.37 -7.73 7.40
C ILE A 306 -8.05 -6.46 8.23
N LEU A 307 -8.58 -5.30 7.85
CA LEU A 307 -8.38 -4.06 8.61
C LEU A 307 -9.00 -4.12 10.01
N GLY A 308 -10.17 -4.74 10.16
CA GLY A 308 -10.83 -4.98 11.44
C GLY A 308 -10.01 -5.89 12.34
N HIS A 309 -9.40 -6.94 11.78
CA HIS A 309 -8.47 -7.78 12.51
C HIS A 309 -7.25 -6.99 13.00
N GLU A 310 -6.64 -6.16 12.16
CA GLU A 310 -5.53 -5.28 12.57
C GLU A 310 -5.92 -4.32 13.68
N ALA A 311 -7.12 -3.75 13.61
CA ALA A 311 -7.59 -2.74 14.56
C ALA A 311 -7.97 -3.33 15.92
N LEU A 312 -8.70 -4.44 15.92
CA LEU A 312 -9.33 -4.99 17.14
C LEU A 312 -8.58 -6.20 17.71
N GLN A 313 -7.60 -6.74 16.98
CA GLN A 313 -6.93 -8.02 17.28
C GLN A 313 -7.92 -9.18 17.49
N GLY A 314 -9.14 -9.04 16.98
CA GLY A 314 -10.24 -10.01 17.00
C GLY A 314 -10.77 -10.22 15.59
N GLY A 315 -11.25 -11.43 15.29
CA GLY A 315 -11.72 -11.76 13.95
C GLY A 315 -13.03 -11.06 13.58
N LEU A 316 -13.03 -10.36 12.45
CA LEU A 316 -14.26 -9.94 11.76
C LEU A 316 -14.55 -10.92 10.61
N ALA A 317 -15.62 -11.71 10.73
CA ALA A 317 -16.03 -12.62 9.65
C ALA A 317 -16.66 -11.83 8.50
N VAL A 318 -16.24 -12.10 7.27
CA VAL A 318 -16.74 -11.42 6.06
C VAL A 318 -18.24 -11.60 5.88
N GLU A 319 -18.75 -12.78 6.26
CA GLU A 319 -20.17 -13.13 6.21
C GLU A 319 -21.04 -12.23 7.11
N GLY A 320 -20.45 -11.66 8.17
CA GLY A 320 -21.10 -10.74 9.08
C GLY A 320 -21.14 -9.28 8.59
N VAL A 321 -20.51 -8.98 7.45
CA VAL A 321 -20.44 -7.61 6.91
C VAL A 321 -21.63 -7.36 5.99
N ALA A 322 -22.52 -6.44 6.37
CA ALA A 322 -23.61 -5.97 5.52
C ALA A 322 -23.05 -5.28 4.26
N ARG A 323 -23.66 -5.47 3.09
CA ARG A 323 -23.12 -4.98 1.81
C ARG A 323 -24.21 -4.46 0.89
N ASP A 324 -24.03 -3.24 0.42
CA ASP A 324 -24.80 -2.69 -0.70
C ASP A 324 -24.22 -3.19 -2.02
N ARG A 325 -25.11 -3.51 -2.96
CA ARG A 325 -24.73 -3.87 -4.33
C ARG A 325 -24.72 -2.63 -5.22
N LEU A 326 -23.64 -2.46 -5.97
CA LEU A 326 -23.55 -1.50 -7.08
C LEU A 326 -24.00 -2.20 -8.38
N GLY A 327 -25.05 -1.68 -9.02
CA GLY A 327 -25.62 -2.26 -10.24
C GLY A 327 -26.43 -1.24 -11.04
N PRO A 328 -26.98 -1.62 -12.20
CA PRO A 328 -27.72 -0.69 -13.06
C PRO A 328 -28.99 -0.15 -12.41
N ASP A 329 -29.62 -0.92 -11.54
CA ASP A 329 -30.88 -0.56 -10.88
C ASP A 329 -30.70 0.13 -9.52
N VAL A 330 -29.46 0.43 -9.11
CA VAL A 330 -29.22 1.02 -7.78
C VAL A 330 -29.56 2.51 -7.79
N GLU A 331 -30.40 2.92 -6.83
CA GLU A 331 -30.66 4.33 -6.59
C GLU A 331 -29.51 4.91 -5.74
N LEU A 332 -28.68 5.74 -6.37
CA LEU A 332 -27.56 6.38 -5.70
C LEU A 332 -28.04 7.64 -4.94
N PRO A 333 -27.51 7.91 -3.74
CA PRO A 333 -27.72 9.18 -3.07
C PRO A 333 -27.31 10.37 -3.94
N ALA A 334 -27.94 11.53 -3.73
CA ALA A 334 -27.54 12.77 -4.38
C ALA A 334 -26.13 13.20 -3.94
N GLY A 335 -25.30 13.63 -4.90
CA GLY A 335 -23.93 14.10 -4.66
C GLY A 335 -22.86 13.11 -5.12
N ARG A 336 -21.63 13.31 -4.65
CA ARG A 336 -20.49 12.43 -4.91
C ARG A 336 -20.63 11.16 -4.06
N VAL A 337 -20.81 10.00 -4.70
CA VAL A 337 -21.01 8.73 -3.99
C VAL A 337 -19.73 7.87 -3.96
N ARG A 338 -19.51 7.18 -2.84
CA ARG A 338 -18.46 6.19 -2.65
C ARG A 338 -19.03 4.90 -2.07
N GLN A 339 -18.38 3.78 -2.38
CA GLN A 339 -18.54 2.53 -1.64
C GLN A 339 -17.67 2.60 -0.38
N LEU A 340 -18.28 3.03 0.74
CA LEU A 340 -17.61 3.16 2.02
C LEU A 340 -17.73 1.87 2.83
N ALA A 341 -16.59 1.27 3.13
CA ALA A 341 -16.43 0.25 4.14
C ALA A 341 -16.29 0.93 5.51
N GLY A 342 -17.10 0.51 6.47
CA GLY A 342 -17.16 1.10 7.81
C GLY A 342 -17.18 0.05 8.90
N LEU A 343 -16.47 0.34 9.99
CA LEU A 343 -16.55 -0.37 11.26
C LEU A 343 -16.60 0.68 12.37
N ASP A 344 -17.60 0.62 13.24
CA ASP A 344 -17.75 1.49 14.41
C ASP A 344 -17.98 0.62 15.65
N VAL A 345 -16.99 0.61 16.55
CA VAL A 345 -17.00 -0.22 17.76
C VAL A 345 -18.06 0.26 18.75
N ASN A 346 -18.37 1.55 18.77
CA ASN A 346 -19.30 2.12 19.74
C ASN A 346 -20.74 1.76 19.42
N THR A 347 -21.09 1.71 18.13
CA THR A 347 -22.44 1.34 17.66
C THR A 347 -22.56 -0.14 17.32
N GLY A 348 -21.44 -0.83 17.09
CA GLY A 348 -21.40 -2.19 16.56
C GLY A 348 -21.70 -2.27 15.06
N GLU A 349 -21.77 -1.12 14.36
CA GLU A 349 -22.04 -1.08 12.93
C GLU A 349 -20.82 -1.56 12.14
N VAL A 350 -21.04 -2.52 11.25
CA VAL A 350 -20.04 -3.00 10.30
C VAL A 350 -20.70 -3.23 8.95
N GLY A 351 -20.17 -2.62 7.90
CA GLY A 351 -20.74 -2.76 6.57
C GLY A 351 -19.99 -2.07 5.45
N VAL A 352 -20.40 -2.37 4.23
CA VAL A 352 -19.98 -1.71 2.99
C VAL A 352 -21.21 -1.07 2.38
N THR A 353 -21.28 0.25 2.36
CA THR A 353 -22.47 1.00 1.96
C THR A 353 -22.17 2.05 0.90
N LEU A 354 -23.16 2.37 0.05
CA LEU A 354 -23.06 3.45 -0.92
C LEU A 354 -23.49 4.77 -0.25
N ARG A 355 -22.55 5.70 -0.05
CA ARG A 355 -22.81 6.95 0.69
C ARG A 355 -22.32 8.17 -0.08
N ALA A 356 -23.06 9.26 0.04
CA ALA A 356 -22.60 10.59 -0.40
C ALA A 356 -21.46 11.08 0.50
N VAL A 357 -20.44 11.70 -0.09
CA VAL A 357 -19.21 12.13 0.58
C VAL A 357 -18.82 13.58 0.30
N ASP A 358 -19.71 14.40 -0.26
CA ASP A 358 -19.43 15.77 -0.74
C ASP A 358 -18.78 16.69 0.32
N GLY A 359 -19.06 16.47 1.60
CA GLY A 359 -18.47 17.23 2.72
C GLY A 359 -17.13 16.69 3.25
N ASP A 360 -16.58 15.64 2.64
CA ASP A 360 -15.40 14.93 3.12
C ASP A 360 -14.32 14.85 2.04
N THR A 361 -13.36 15.77 2.08
CA THR A 361 -12.31 15.89 1.05
C THR A 361 -11.45 14.62 0.93
N LEU A 362 -11.26 13.85 2.02
CA LEU A 362 -10.49 12.60 1.97
C LEU A 362 -11.11 11.60 0.99
N PHE A 363 -12.45 11.52 0.94
CA PHE A 363 -13.16 10.57 0.11
C PHE A 363 -13.71 11.18 -1.19
N ALA A 364 -14.12 12.44 -1.18
CA ALA A 364 -14.70 13.14 -2.33
C ALA A 364 -13.71 13.34 -3.48
N GLU A 365 -12.44 13.58 -3.14
CA GLU A 365 -11.36 13.85 -4.10
C GLU A 365 -10.66 12.58 -4.61
N LEU A 366 -11.14 11.38 -4.22
CA LEU A 366 -10.54 10.13 -4.71
C LEU A 366 -10.77 9.95 -6.21
N GLU A 367 -9.70 10.08 -6.96
CA GLU A 367 -9.67 9.80 -8.39
C GLU A 367 -9.75 8.28 -8.64
N ASP A 368 -10.44 7.89 -9.70
CA ASP A 368 -10.40 6.55 -10.31
C ASP A 368 -10.15 5.36 -9.36
N GLU A 369 -8.97 4.73 -9.39
CA GLU A 369 -8.65 3.53 -8.60
C GLU A 369 -8.11 3.82 -7.20
N TRP A 370 -8.14 5.07 -6.75
CA TRP A 370 -7.61 5.45 -5.45
C TRP A 370 -8.42 4.84 -4.30
N ASN A 371 -7.68 4.40 -3.29
CA ASN A 371 -8.21 3.98 -2.01
C ASN A 371 -7.84 5.02 -0.95
N ALA A 372 -8.65 5.10 0.10
CA ALA A 372 -8.32 5.87 1.29
C ALA A 372 -8.92 5.24 2.54
N LEU A 373 -8.34 5.60 3.68
CA LEU A 373 -8.69 5.12 4.99
C LEU A 373 -8.64 6.30 5.97
N ARG A 374 -9.63 6.33 6.86
CA ARG A 374 -9.64 7.09 8.10
C ARG A 374 -9.82 6.11 9.26
N VAL A 375 -8.94 6.22 10.26
CA VAL A 375 -9.03 5.48 11.52
C VAL A 375 -9.14 6.48 12.65
N THR A 376 -10.10 6.27 13.56
CA THR A 376 -10.27 7.10 14.76
C THR A 376 -10.01 6.26 16.00
N THR A 377 -9.20 6.79 16.92
CA THR A 377 -8.93 6.19 18.24
C THR A 377 -9.91 6.69 19.30
N ASP A 378 -9.97 5.99 20.42
CA ASP A 378 -10.82 6.28 21.59
C ASP A 378 -10.60 7.68 22.19
N ASP A 379 -9.39 8.21 22.08
CA ASP A 379 -9.04 9.58 22.47
C ASP A 379 -9.35 10.65 21.40
N GLY A 380 -9.95 10.26 20.28
CA GLY A 380 -10.38 11.14 19.20
C GLY A 380 -9.29 11.50 18.18
N ARG A 381 -8.08 10.94 18.25
CA ARG A 381 -7.08 11.14 17.19
C ARG A 381 -7.52 10.46 15.90
N VAL A 382 -7.17 11.08 14.78
CA VAL A 382 -7.53 10.62 13.44
C VAL A 382 -6.27 10.36 12.64
N PHE A 383 -6.18 9.15 12.09
CA PHE A 383 -5.11 8.72 11.21
C PHE A 383 -5.68 8.51 9.81
N THR A 384 -5.01 9.04 8.80
CA THR A 384 -5.46 8.88 7.42
C THR A 384 -4.36 8.31 6.53
N ALA A 385 -4.79 7.64 5.46
CA ALA A 385 -3.93 7.22 4.37
C ALA A 385 -4.72 7.25 3.06
N ARG A 386 -4.00 7.50 1.96
CA ARG A 386 -4.52 7.42 0.61
C ARG A 386 -3.43 6.95 -0.35
N GLY A 387 -3.83 6.36 -1.47
CA GLY A 387 -2.93 5.93 -2.53
C GLY A 387 -3.68 5.13 -3.59
N ARG A 388 -2.98 4.78 -4.68
CA ARG A 388 -3.57 3.94 -5.73
C ARG A 388 -3.88 2.54 -5.19
N GLY A 389 -5.14 2.13 -5.30
CA GLY A 389 -5.68 0.89 -4.78
C GLY A 389 -5.41 -0.36 -5.61
N ALA A 390 -4.90 -0.17 -6.83
CA ALA A 390 -4.65 -1.21 -7.81
C ALA A 390 -3.48 -0.82 -8.73
N GLY A 391 -3.07 -1.76 -9.59
CA GLY A 391 -2.03 -1.56 -10.58
C GLY A 391 -0.69 -2.22 -10.20
N ARG A 392 0.12 -2.49 -11.24
CA ARG A 392 1.38 -3.21 -11.11
C ARG A 392 2.36 -2.51 -10.17
N ALA A 393 2.66 -1.24 -10.45
CA ALA A 393 3.68 -0.50 -9.72
C ALA A 393 3.30 -0.23 -8.25
N PRO A 394 2.09 0.28 -7.93
CA PRO A 394 1.70 0.50 -6.53
C PRO A 394 1.72 -0.79 -5.69
N THR A 395 1.20 -1.89 -6.24
CA THR A 395 1.14 -3.16 -5.50
C THR A 395 2.52 -3.81 -5.34
N ALA A 396 3.36 -3.77 -6.38
CA ALA A 396 4.74 -4.25 -6.30
C ALA A 396 5.58 -3.41 -5.34
N GLU A 397 5.29 -2.10 -5.21
CA GLU A 397 5.96 -1.24 -4.24
C GLU A 397 5.64 -1.64 -2.80
N SER A 398 4.39 -1.95 -2.47
CA SER A 398 4.02 -2.45 -1.13
C SER A 398 4.71 -3.77 -0.80
N VAL A 399 4.81 -4.71 -1.75
CA VAL A 399 5.59 -5.95 -1.58
C VAL A 399 7.07 -5.64 -1.37
N TRP A 400 7.62 -4.69 -2.12
CA TRP A 400 9.02 -4.29 -1.98
C TRP A 400 9.33 -3.60 -0.64
N ALA A 401 8.40 -2.79 -0.14
CA ALA A 401 8.51 -2.15 1.16
C ALA A 401 8.53 -3.21 2.27
N ASP A 402 7.64 -4.20 2.22
CA ASP A 402 7.65 -5.34 3.14
C ASP A 402 8.95 -6.13 3.10
N LEU A 403 9.45 -6.44 1.91
CA LEU A 403 10.75 -7.10 1.73
C LEU A 403 11.91 -6.30 2.33
N THR A 404 11.90 -4.98 2.16
CA THR A 404 12.93 -4.11 2.73
C THR A 404 12.85 -4.08 4.25
N ASP A 405 11.64 -4.05 4.83
CA ASP A 405 11.46 -4.06 6.28
C ASP A 405 11.93 -5.39 6.88
N LEU A 406 11.69 -6.52 6.21
CA LEU A 406 12.25 -7.82 6.63
C LEU A 406 13.77 -7.83 6.59
N ALA A 407 14.36 -7.30 5.51
CA ALA A 407 15.81 -7.27 5.33
C ALA A 407 16.52 -6.30 6.27
N GLY A 408 15.92 -5.15 6.60
CA GLY A 408 16.52 -4.14 7.47
C GLY A 408 16.43 -4.45 8.96
N ALA A 409 15.69 -5.49 9.36
CA ALA A 409 15.62 -5.96 10.75
C ALA A 409 16.67 -7.05 11.05
N CYS A 410 17.47 -7.45 10.06
CA CYS A 410 18.60 -8.38 10.21
C CYS A 410 19.93 -7.65 10.48
N ASP A 411 19.93 -6.32 10.46
CA ASP A 411 21.01 -5.42 10.92
C ASP A 411 20.70 -4.93 12.34
#